data_AF-A0A0D8EKC5-F1
#
_entry.id   AF-A0A0D8EKC5-F1
#
_cell.length_a   1.000
_cell.length_b   1.000
_cell.length_c   1.000
_cell.angle_alpha   90.00
_cell.angle_beta   90.00
_cell.angle_gamma   90.00
#
_symmetry.space_group_name_H-M   'P 1'
#
loop_
_entity.id
_entity.type
_entity.pdbx_description
1 polymer ?
#
loop_
_entity_poly.entity_id
_entity_poly.type
_entity_poly.pdbx_seq_one_letter_code
_entity_poly.pdbx_strand_id
1 'polypeptide(L)'
;MNKYVNPEFFKAFDHYKAMLAQYGEHHPITEQALILTMHYTPEHIKAEMHQKAKELNLLPPPSGYTDDGEPMYQLEDIAKHFGISFEEAEQCLLQMMDNRQQVGLSNDGVLIDSNIHINRVQ
;
A
#
# COMPACT_ATOMS: atom_id res chain seq x y z
N MET A 1 -13.87 2.71 24.09
CA MET A 1 -13.32 3.63 23.07
C MET A 1 -14.33 3.79 21.96
N ASN A 2 -14.66 5.02 21.58
CA ASN A 2 -15.53 5.26 20.43
C ASN A 2 -14.73 4.93 19.16
N LYS A 3 -15.18 3.96 18.37
CA LYS A 3 -14.57 3.55 17.10
C LYS A 3 -14.95 4.59 16.05
N TYR A 4 -14.27 5.74 16.05
CA TYR A 4 -14.53 6.80 15.08
C TYR A 4 -14.36 6.29 13.65
N VAL A 5 -15.27 6.71 12.77
CA VAL A 5 -15.26 6.44 11.34
C VAL A 5 -15.44 7.75 10.62
N ASN A 6 -14.50 8.11 9.74
CA ASN A 6 -14.62 9.28 8.89
C ASN A 6 -15.76 9.04 7.88
N PRO A 7 -16.77 9.92 7.75
CA PRO A 7 -17.84 9.76 6.76
C PRO A 7 -17.37 9.59 5.32
N GLU A 8 -16.19 10.14 4.98
CA GLU A 8 -15.57 9.95 3.66
C GLU A 8 -15.22 8.50 3.35
N PHE A 9 -15.03 7.65 4.39
CA PHE A 9 -14.82 6.22 4.22
C PHE A 9 -15.99 5.56 3.48
N PHE A 10 -17.23 5.85 3.88
CA PHE A 10 -18.40 5.23 3.26
C PHE A 10 -18.58 5.68 1.80
N LYS A 11 -18.33 6.97 1.52
CA LYS A 11 -18.37 7.49 0.16
C LYS A 11 -17.31 6.84 -0.74
N ALA A 12 -16.08 6.74 -0.24
CA ALA A 12 -14.99 6.10 -0.97
C ALA A 12 -15.27 4.60 -1.19
N PHE A 13 -15.80 3.91 -0.19
CA PHE A 13 -16.13 2.49 -0.28
C PHE A 13 -17.30 2.21 -1.24
N ASP A 14 -18.35 3.04 -1.23
CA ASP A 14 -19.45 2.94 -2.18
C ASP A 14 -18.97 3.20 -3.62
N HIS A 15 -18.10 4.20 -3.79
CA HIS A 15 -17.48 4.47 -5.09
C HIS A 15 -16.63 3.29 -5.57
N TYR A 16 -15.78 2.72 -4.71
CA TYR A 16 -14.98 1.53 -5.03
C TYR A 16 -15.84 0.35 -5.48
N LYS A 17 -16.92 0.04 -4.76
CA LYS A 17 -17.85 -1.04 -5.15
C LYS A 17 -18.45 -0.80 -6.54
N ALA A 18 -18.80 0.44 -6.87
CA ALA A 18 -19.34 0.79 -8.18
C ALA A 18 -18.29 0.61 -9.30
N MET A 19 -17.05 1.05 -9.07
CA MET A 19 -15.96 0.90 -10.06
C MET A 19 -15.57 -0.56 -10.25
N LEU A 20 -15.52 -1.34 -9.17
CA LEU A 20 -15.28 -2.78 -9.22
C LEU A 20 -16.35 -3.50 -10.05
N ALA A 21 -17.63 -3.18 -9.84
CA ALA A 21 -18.73 -3.77 -10.59
C ALA A 21 -18.72 -3.41 -12.08
N GLN A 22 -18.26 -2.20 -12.43
CA GLN A 22 -18.26 -1.70 -13.79
C GLN A 22 -17.02 -2.11 -14.60
N TYR A 23 -15.84 -2.07 -13.98
CA TYR A 23 -14.56 -2.18 -14.68
C TYR A 23 -13.72 -3.39 -14.26
N GLY A 24 -14.06 -4.07 -13.17
CA GLY A 24 -13.28 -5.18 -12.61
C GLY A 24 -12.07 -4.71 -11.79
N GLU A 25 -11.33 -5.68 -11.23
CA GLU A 25 -10.29 -5.46 -10.21
C GLU A 25 -9.07 -4.71 -10.73
N HIS A 26 -8.61 -5.01 -11.94
CA HIS A 26 -7.33 -4.51 -12.49
C HIS A 26 -7.47 -3.26 -13.36
N HIS A 27 -8.61 -2.58 -13.31
CA HIS A 27 -8.79 -1.34 -14.05
C HIS A 27 -8.22 -0.16 -13.24
N PRO A 28 -7.46 0.78 -13.84
CA PRO A 28 -6.85 1.90 -13.10
C PRO A 28 -7.83 2.70 -12.24
N ILE A 29 -9.06 2.92 -12.74
CA ILE A 29 -10.12 3.61 -11.98
C ILE A 29 -10.52 2.83 -10.71
N THR A 30 -10.59 1.50 -10.78
CA THR A 30 -10.90 0.66 -9.62
C THR A 30 -9.78 0.70 -8.59
N GLU A 31 -8.52 0.64 -9.04
CA GLU A 31 -7.35 0.75 -8.17
C GLU A 31 -7.28 2.10 -7.45
N GLN A 32 -7.54 3.20 -8.17
CA GLN A 32 -7.63 4.55 -7.60
C GLN A 32 -8.72 4.64 -6.53
N ALA A 33 -9.90 4.07 -6.79
CA ALA A 33 -11.00 4.03 -5.82
C ALA A 33 -10.65 3.17 -4.59
N LEU A 34 -9.92 2.07 -4.78
CA LEU A 34 -9.41 1.26 -3.67
C LEU A 34 -8.40 2.04 -2.82
N ILE A 35 -7.45 2.75 -3.44
CA ILE A 35 -6.47 3.59 -2.74
C ILE A 35 -7.16 4.65 -1.86
N LEU A 36 -8.17 5.35 -2.38
CA LEU A 36 -8.95 6.30 -1.59
C LEU A 36 -9.70 5.63 -0.43
N THR A 37 -10.28 4.45 -0.67
CA THR A 37 -10.92 3.66 0.38
C THR A 37 -9.93 3.36 1.50
N MET A 38 -8.74 2.85 1.16
CA MET A 38 -7.68 2.52 2.11
C MET A 38 -7.19 3.74 2.90
N HIS A 39 -7.10 4.90 2.26
CA HIS A 39 -6.73 6.16 2.91
C HIS A 39 -7.72 6.54 4.01
N TYR A 40 -9.02 6.46 3.74
CA TYR A 40 -10.07 6.80 4.71
C TYR A 40 -10.44 5.66 5.67
N THR A 41 -9.86 4.46 5.52
CA THR A 41 -10.14 3.32 6.39
C THR A 41 -9.90 3.69 7.86
N PRO A 42 -10.89 3.48 8.74
CA PRO A 42 -10.74 3.71 10.17
C PRO A 42 -9.58 2.92 10.79
N GLU A 43 -8.88 3.51 11.76
CA GLU A 43 -7.69 2.89 12.39
C GLU A 43 -7.97 1.51 12.99
N HIS A 44 -9.13 1.30 13.60
CA HIS A 44 -9.50 -0.01 14.13
C HIS A 44 -9.70 -1.07 13.03
N ILE A 45 -10.16 -0.66 11.84
CA ILE A 45 -10.27 -1.56 10.68
C ILE A 45 -8.88 -1.79 10.08
N LYS A 46 -8.01 -0.76 9.97
CA LYS A 46 -6.62 -0.93 9.54
C LYS A 46 -5.87 -1.94 10.42
N ALA A 47 -6.06 -1.89 11.73
CA ALA A 47 -5.47 -2.85 12.66
C ALA A 47 -5.97 -4.29 12.40
N GLU A 48 -7.27 -4.48 12.19
CA GLU A 48 -7.86 -5.78 11.83
C GLU A 48 -7.34 -6.28 10.47
N MET A 49 -7.25 -5.41 9.47
CA MET A 49 -6.70 -5.72 8.15
C MET A 49 -5.23 -6.12 8.23
N HIS A 50 -4.43 -5.41 9.02
CA HIS A 50 -3.01 -5.70 9.21
C HIS A 50 -2.81 -7.06 9.90
N GLN A 51 -3.62 -7.37 10.92
CA GLN A 51 -3.63 -8.69 11.55
C GLN A 51 -3.99 -9.78 10.52
N LYS A 52 -4.98 -9.52 9.66
CA LYS A 52 -5.38 -10.49 8.65
C LYS A 52 -4.37 -10.68 7.53
N ALA A 53 -3.67 -9.61 7.15
CA ALA A 53 -2.54 -9.67 6.22
C ALA A 53 -1.41 -10.55 6.75
N LYS A 54 -1.12 -10.50 8.06
CA LYS A 54 -0.16 -11.41 8.71
C LYS A 54 -0.63 -12.86 8.68
N GLU A 55 -1.88 -13.11 9.06
CA GLU A 55 -2.45 -14.46 9.08
C GLU A 55 -2.49 -15.12 7.70
N LEU A 56 -2.73 -14.32 6.66
CA LEU A 56 -2.79 -14.77 5.27
C LEU A 56 -1.43 -14.67 4.54
N ASN A 57 -0.36 -14.27 5.25
CA ASN A 57 0.97 -14.08 4.69
C ASN A 57 0.99 -13.19 3.44
N LEU A 58 0.20 -12.11 3.44
CA LEU A 58 0.05 -11.18 2.30
C LEU A 58 1.18 -10.17 2.17
N LEU A 59 2.06 -10.09 3.17
CA LEU A 59 3.24 -9.24 3.15
C LEU A 59 4.43 -10.04 3.66
N PRO A 60 5.66 -9.75 3.17
CA PRO A 60 6.86 -10.26 3.80
C PRO A 60 7.00 -9.74 5.25
N PRO A 61 7.89 -10.34 6.05
CA PRO A 61 8.36 -9.70 7.27
C PRO A 61 8.88 -8.28 6.97
N PRO A 62 8.62 -7.28 7.84
CA PRO A 62 9.19 -5.95 7.67
C PRO A 62 10.73 -6.02 7.65
N SER A 63 11.34 -5.31 6.70
CA SER A 63 12.81 -5.19 6.59
C SER A 63 13.38 -4.19 7.62
N GLY A 64 12.52 -3.35 8.18
CA GLY A 64 12.86 -2.39 9.23
C GLY A 64 11.63 -1.68 9.79
N TYR A 65 11.87 -0.71 10.67
CA TYR A 65 10.84 0.15 11.24
C TYR A 65 11.35 1.59 11.29
N THR A 66 10.44 2.57 11.19
CA THR A 66 10.74 3.98 11.50
C THR A 66 10.88 4.17 13.01
N ASP A 67 11.37 5.34 13.45
CA ASP A 67 11.46 5.70 14.87
C ASP A 67 10.09 5.68 15.58
N ASP A 68 9.02 5.95 14.84
CA ASP A 68 7.64 5.89 15.31
C ASP A 68 7.06 4.46 15.32
N GLY A 69 7.82 3.47 14.85
CA GLY A 69 7.44 2.05 14.83
C GLY A 69 6.64 1.62 13.60
N GLU A 70 6.58 2.43 12.55
CA GLU A 70 5.91 2.05 11.30
C GLU A 70 6.78 1.07 10.48
N PRO A 71 6.21 -0.03 9.96
CA PRO A 71 6.97 -1.04 9.25
C PRO A 71 7.45 -0.53 7.88
N MET A 72 8.71 -0.82 7.57
CA MET A 72 9.34 -0.54 6.27
C MET A 72 9.64 -1.84 5.54
N TYR A 73 9.41 -1.87 4.23
CA TYR A 73 9.59 -3.05 3.39
C TYR A 73 10.54 -2.74 2.24
N GLN A 74 11.60 -3.54 2.09
CA GLN A 74 12.45 -3.49 0.90
C GLN A 74 11.70 -4.10 -0.29
N LEU A 75 11.85 -3.46 -1.46
CA LEU A 75 11.16 -3.89 -2.66
C LEU A 75 11.64 -5.27 -3.13
N GLU A 76 12.90 -5.62 -2.88
CA GLU A 76 13.48 -6.93 -3.11
C GLU A 76 12.81 -8.02 -2.27
N ASP A 77 12.47 -7.73 -1.02
CA ASP A 77 11.78 -8.69 -0.14
C ASP A 77 10.34 -8.88 -0.57
N ILE A 78 9.68 -7.83 -1.04
CA ILE A 78 8.36 -7.90 -1.68
C ILE A 78 8.42 -8.78 -2.94
N ALA A 79 9.37 -8.51 -3.83
CA ALA A 79 9.53 -9.27 -5.07
C ALA A 79 9.74 -10.77 -4.81
N LYS A 80 10.66 -11.11 -3.89
CA LYS A 80 10.92 -12.50 -3.46
C LYS A 80 9.69 -13.17 -2.87
N HIS A 81 8.94 -12.45 -2.02
CA HIS A 81 7.75 -12.97 -1.36
C HIS A 81 6.64 -13.34 -2.35
N PHE A 82 6.45 -12.52 -3.39
CA PHE A 82 5.45 -12.77 -4.44
C PHE A 82 5.97 -13.62 -5.60
N GLY A 83 7.27 -13.96 -5.62
CA GLY A 83 7.86 -14.74 -6.71
C GLY A 83 7.90 -14.00 -8.04
N ILE A 84 7.97 -12.66 -7.99
CA ILE A 84 8.05 -11.78 -9.16
C ILE A 84 9.46 -11.21 -9.31
N SER A 85 9.77 -10.67 -10.49
CA SER A 85 11.02 -9.93 -10.70
C SER A 85 11.05 -8.61 -9.93
N PHE A 86 12.25 -8.07 -9.72
CA PHE A 86 12.41 -6.75 -9.11
C PHE A 86 11.80 -5.66 -10.00
N GLU A 87 11.99 -5.77 -11.32
CA GLU A 87 11.46 -4.84 -12.31
C GLU A 87 9.92 -4.82 -12.31
N GLU A 88 9.26 -5.98 -12.16
CA GLU A 88 7.80 -6.04 -11.99
C GLU A 88 7.36 -5.39 -10.67
N ALA A 89 8.08 -5.61 -9.57
CA ALA A 89 7.79 -4.97 -8.30
C ALA A 89 7.95 -3.44 -8.38
N GLU A 90 8.96 -2.96 -9.09
CA GLU A 90 9.20 -1.53 -9.34
C GLU A 90 8.08 -0.92 -10.20
N GLN A 91 7.66 -1.60 -11.26
CA GLN A 91 6.50 -1.16 -12.07
C GLN A 91 5.23 -1.05 -11.23
N CYS A 92 4.95 -2.05 -10.39
CA CYS A 92 3.80 -2.02 -9.47
C CYS A 92 3.89 -0.85 -8.47
N LEU A 93 5.08 -0.57 -7.92
CA LEU A 93 5.29 0.57 -7.02
C LEU A 93 5.04 1.90 -7.73
N LEU A 94 5.59 2.08 -8.93
CA LEU A 94 5.40 3.29 -9.73
C LEU A 94 3.93 3.51 -10.11
N GLN A 95 3.22 2.44 -10.49
CA GLN A 95 1.78 2.51 -10.78
C GLN A 95 0.98 2.90 -9.54
N MET A 96 1.30 2.34 -8.37
CA MET A 96 0.67 2.75 -7.11
C MET A 96 0.92 4.22 -6.80
N MET A 97 2.16 4.71 -6.99
CA MET A 97 2.53 6.11 -6.77
C MET A 97 1.80 7.08 -7.70
N ASP A 98 1.67 6.75 -8.98
CA ASP A 98 0.89 7.56 -9.93
C ASP A 98 -0.59 7.56 -9.54
N ASN A 99 -1.18 6.39 -9.27
CA ASN A 99 -2.58 6.31 -8.86
C ASN A 99 -2.88 7.15 -7.60
N ARG A 100 -1.97 7.21 -6.63
CA ARG A 100 -2.09 8.08 -5.44
C ARG A 100 -2.10 9.55 -5.82
N GLN A 101 -1.22 9.99 -6.72
CA GLN A 101 -1.17 11.37 -7.19
C GLN A 101 -2.43 11.76 -7.97
N GLN A 102 -2.96 10.87 -8.82
CA GLN A 102 -4.19 11.12 -9.57
C GLN A 102 -5.41 11.38 -8.67
N VAL A 103 -5.41 10.84 -7.44
CA VAL A 103 -6.46 11.07 -6.45
C VAL A 103 -6.08 12.11 -5.39
N GLY A 104 -4.99 12.85 -5.59
CA GLY A 104 -4.56 13.96 -4.71
C GLY A 104 -3.87 13.53 -3.42
N LEU A 105 -3.38 12.29 -3.33
CA LEU A 105 -2.64 11.78 -2.18
C LEU A 105 -1.13 11.92 -2.36
N SER A 106 -0.42 12.11 -1.24
CA SER A 106 1.04 12.19 -1.21
C SER A 106 1.71 10.80 -1.30
N ASN A 107 2.95 10.81 -1.80
CA ASN A 107 3.88 9.68 -1.84
C ASN A 107 5.01 9.79 -0.79
N ASP A 108 4.91 10.70 0.18
CA ASP A 108 5.98 10.94 1.20
C ASP A 108 6.35 9.69 2.03
N GLY A 109 5.52 8.64 2.03
CA GLY A 109 5.82 7.36 2.66
C GLY A 109 6.68 6.40 1.80
N VAL A 110 7.01 6.76 0.56
CA VAL A 110 7.88 5.97 -0.32
C VAL A 110 9.25 6.62 -0.38
N LEU A 111 10.27 5.87 0.09
CA LEU A 111 11.66 6.29 0.02
C LEU A 111 12.31 5.66 -1.21
N ILE A 112 12.70 6.49 -2.17
CA ILE A 112 13.49 6.07 -3.33
C ILE A 112 14.88 6.69 -3.18
N ASP A 113 15.87 5.88 -2.83
CA ASP A 113 17.27 6.31 -2.81
C ASP A 113 17.98 5.82 -4.07
N SER A 114 18.21 6.73 -5.00
CA SER A 114 18.93 6.45 -6.25
C SER A 114 20.45 6.33 -6.06
N ASN A 115 20.98 6.56 -4.85
CA ASN A 115 22.41 6.76 -4.58
C ASN A 115 22.99 5.81 -3.52
N ILE A 116 22.44 4.59 -3.37
CA ILE A 116 23.00 3.60 -2.44
C ILE A 116 24.40 3.18 -2.91
N HIS A 117 25.43 3.51 -2.12
CA HIS A 117 26.82 3.07 -2.30
C HIS A 117 27.25 2.27 -1.06
N ILE A 118 27.39 0.94 -1.18
CA ILE A 118 27.73 0.05 -0.06
C ILE A 118 29.22 -0.31 -0.09
N ASN A 119 29.94 0.02 0.99
CA ASN A 119 31.30 -0.47 1.23
C ASN A 119 31.27 -1.60 2.27
N ARG A 120 31.70 -2.80 1.90
CA ARG A 120 31.89 -3.91 2.84
C ARG A 120 33.30 -3.84 3.41
N VAL A 121 33.42 -3.50 4.69
CA VAL A 121 34.70 -3.62 5.41
C VAL A 121 35.06 -5.10 5.52
N GLN A 122 36.24 -5.48 5.01
CA GLN A 122 36.85 -6.79 5.21
C GLN A 122 37.64 -6.82 6.51
#